data_AF-A0A3N5W371-F1
#
_entry.id   AF-A0A3N5W371-F1
#
_cell.length_a   1.000
_cell.length_b   1.000
_cell.length_c   1.000
_cell.angle_alpha   90.00
_cell.angle_beta   90.00
_cell.angle_gamma   90.00
#
_symmetry.space_group_name_H-M   'P 1'
#
loop_
_entity.id
_entity.type
_entity.pdbx_description
1 polymer ?
#
loop_
_entity_poly.entity_id
_entity_poly.type
_entity_poly.pdbx_seq_one_letter_code
_entity_poly.pdbx_strand_id
1 'polypeptide(L)'
;MVKVSVMYPYEKGARFDFDYYRTQHMELVHKHLKPFGLIKTGVDKGISGGSDAPPLYICMGHLYFETPEGYDKGIAQCGPILRG
;
A
#
# COMPACT_ATOMS: atom_id res chain seq x y z
N MET A 1 -12.81 7.93 -9.72
CA MET A 1 -11.49 7.52 -9.23
C MET A 1 -11.37 7.84 -7.76
N VAL A 2 -10.93 6.88 -6.95
CA VAL A 2 -10.65 7.02 -5.52
C VAL A 2 -9.21 6.60 -5.22
N LYS A 3 -8.62 7.23 -4.21
CA LYS A 3 -7.28 6.86 -3.68
C LYS A 3 -7.46 6.27 -2.28
N VAL A 4 -7.04 5.02 -2.12
CA VAL A 4 -6.93 4.36 -0.81
C VAL A 4 -5.46 4.36 -0.40
N SER A 5 -5.19 4.77 0.84
CA SER A 5 -3.83 4.81 1.37
C SER A 5 -3.69 3.88 2.57
N VAL A 6 -2.69 3.01 2.52
CA VAL A 6 -2.28 2.15 3.63
C VAL A 6 -1.01 2.76 4.21
N MET A 7 -1.07 3.17 5.46
CA MET A 7 0.01 3.90 6.12
C MET A 7 0.59 3.04 7.24
N TYR A 8 1.86 2.69 7.14
CA TYR A 8 2.56 1.90 8.16
C TYR A 8 3.29 2.86 9.10
N PRO A 9 2.85 3.01 10.37
CA PRO A 9 3.51 3.88 11.33
C PRO A 9 4.98 3.54 11.47
N TYR A 10 5.82 4.57 11.61
CA TYR A 10 7.22 4.35 11.96
C TYR A 10 7.32 4.00 13.44
N GLU A 11 8.09 2.98 13.74
CA GLU A 11 8.55 2.66 15.10
C GLU A 11 10.08 2.52 15.08
N LYS A 12 10.74 2.96 16.16
CA LYS A 12 12.20 2.88 16.25
C LYS A 12 12.64 1.42 16.18
N GLY A 13 13.48 1.09 15.20
CA GLY A 13 13.97 -0.27 14.99
C GLY A 13 13.00 -1.18 14.21
N ALA A 14 11.88 -0.65 13.71
CA ALA A 14 10.97 -1.40 12.85
C ALA A 14 11.70 -1.90 11.59
N ARG A 15 11.46 -3.16 11.24
CA ARG A 15 11.93 -3.74 9.98
C ARG A 15 10.85 -3.56 8.92
N PHE A 16 11.22 -2.96 7.79
CA PHE A 16 10.38 -2.88 6.61
C PHE A 16 11.22 -3.22 5.37
N ASP A 17 10.84 -4.27 4.65
CA ASP A 17 11.53 -4.70 3.44
C ASP A 17 10.91 -3.99 2.23
N PHE A 18 11.55 -2.90 1.80
CA PHE A 18 11.06 -2.09 0.68
C PHE A 18 11.16 -2.80 -0.66
N ASP A 19 12.17 -3.67 -0.85
CA ASP A 19 12.34 -4.38 -2.11
C ASP A 19 11.27 -5.45 -2.26
N TYR A 20 11.00 -6.24 -1.22
CA TYR A 20 9.84 -7.13 -1.17
C TYR A 20 8.53 -6.38 -1.41
N TYR A 21 8.33 -5.27 -0.70
CA TYR A 21 7.07 -4.55 -0.75
C TYR A 21 6.78 -3.98 -2.14
N ARG A 22 7.76 -3.30 -2.76
CA ARG A 22 7.58 -2.65 -4.07
C ARG A 22 7.56 -3.61 -5.25
N THR A 23 8.12 -4.82 -5.11
CA THR A 23 8.18 -5.81 -6.19
C THR A 23 7.13 -6.90 -5.97
N GLN A 24 7.37 -7.82 -5.05
CA GLN A 24 6.55 -9.02 -4.87
C GLN A 24 5.16 -8.70 -4.32
N HIS A 25 5.06 -7.87 -3.28
CA HIS A 25 3.78 -7.56 -2.67
C HIS A 25 2.89 -6.72 -3.61
N MET A 26 3.45 -5.70 -4.26
CA MET A 26 2.70 -4.91 -5.25
C MET A 26 2.28 -5.73 -6.47
N GLU A 27 3.05 -6.73 -6.90
CA GLU A 27 2.62 -7.67 -7.94
C GLU A 27 1.38 -8.47 -7.54
N LEU A 28 1.32 -8.98 -6.29
CA LEU A 28 0.13 -9.65 -5.77
C LEU A 28 -1.08 -8.71 -5.75
N VAL A 29 -0.90 -7.47 -5.28
CA VAL A 29 -1.94 -6.43 -5.29
C VAL A 29 -2.46 -6.21 -6.72
N HIS A 30 -1.58 -5.99 -7.69
CA HIS A 30 -1.98 -5.82 -9.09
C HIS A 30 -2.72 -7.04 -9.63
N LYS A 31 -2.18 -8.24 -9.43
CA LYS A 31 -2.75 -9.50 -9.90
C LYS A 31 -4.18 -9.69 -9.40
N HIS A 32 -4.44 -9.42 -8.12
CA HIS A 32 -5.71 -9.72 -7.49
C HIS A 32 -6.72 -8.57 -7.56
N LEU A 33 -6.29 -7.31 -7.56
CA LEU A 33 -7.19 -6.17 -7.50
C LEU A 33 -7.49 -5.53 -8.87
N LYS A 34 -6.69 -5.80 -9.90
CA LYS A 34 -6.95 -5.28 -11.26
C LYS A 34 -8.33 -5.65 -11.82
N PRO A 35 -8.87 -6.87 -11.63
CA PRO A 35 -10.24 -7.20 -12.04
C PRO A 35 -11.34 -6.36 -11.37
N PHE A 36 -11.03 -5.70 -10.25
CA PHE A 36 -11.95 -4.86 -9.50
C PHE A 36 -11.78 -3.36 -9.80
N GLY A 37 -11.07 -3.00 -10.86
CA GLY A 37 -10.89 -1.62 -11.30
C GLY A 37 -9.71 -0.90 -10.64
N LEU A 38 -8.66 -1.62 -10.23
CA LEU A 38 -7.38 -0.99 -9.86
C LEU A 38 -6.73 -0.37 -11.09
N ILE A 39 -6.50 0.95 -11.04
CA ILE A 39 -5.90 1.76 -12.10
C ILE A 39 -4.38 1.79 -11.97
N LYS A 40 -3.86 2.04 -10.76
CA LYS A 40 -2.43 2.13 -10.48
C LYS A 40 -2.13 1.93 -9.00
N THR A 41 -0.87 1.62 -8.69
CA THR A 41 -0.34 1.64 -7.33
C THR A 41 0.80 2.65 -7.17
N GLY A 42 1.10 3.01 -5.92
CA GLY A 42 2.26 3.81 -5.54
C GLY A 42 2.83 3.33 -4.22
N VAL A 43 4.14 3.50 -4.04
CA VAL A 43 4.87 3.13 -2.83
C VAL A 43 5.78 4.29 -2.46
N ASP A 44 5.53 4.89 -1.31
CA ASP A 44 6.34 5.98 -0.77
C ASP A 44 7.14 5.48 0.43
N LYS A 45 8.44 5.75 0.43
CA LYS A 45 9.34 5.48 1.57
C LYS A 45 9.43 6.71 2.45
N GLY A 46 9.18 6.55 3.74
CA GLY A 46 9.43 7.61 4.73
C GLY A 46 10.92 7.91 4.83
N ILE A 47 11.30 9.18 4.65
CA ILE A 47 12.70 9.63 4.72
C ILE A 47 12.94 10.51 5.96
N SER A 48 12.03 11.44 6.26
CA SER A 48 12.15 12.39 7.38
C SER A 48 10.77 12.90 7.78
N GLY A 49 10.61 13.27 9.06
CA GLY A 49 9.46 14.03 9.56
C GLY A 49 9.64 15.55 9.45
N GLY A 50 10.74 16.03 8.87
CA GLY A 50 11.22 17.40 8.94
C GLY A 50 12.28 17.58 10.03
N SER A 51 13.24 18.48 9.80
CA SER A 51 14.41 18.66 10.68
C SER A 51 15.12 17.31 10.96
N ASP A 52 15.49 17.05 12.21
CA ASP A 52 16.14 15.79 12.62
C ASP A 52 15.14 14.71 13.08
N ALA A 53 13.84 14.87 12.81
CA ALA A 53 12.82 13.93 13.24
C ALA A 53 12.70 12.72 12.28
N PRO A 54 12.44 11.50 12.81
CA PRO A 54 12.09 10.35 11.97
C PRO A 54 10.77 10.58 11.22
N PRO A 55 10.51 9.85 10.13
CA PRO A 55 9.22 9.96 9.42
C PRO A 55 8.07 9.49 10.31
N LEU A 56 6.86 10.00 10.09
CA LEU A 56 5.65 9.53 10.79
C LEU A 56 5.24 8.11 10.35
N TYR A 57 5.46 7.80 9.07
CA TYR A 57 5.19 6.50 8.47
C TYR A 57 6.46 5.96 7.82
N ILE A 58 6.80 4.70 8.09
CA ILE A 58 7.95 4.05 7.46
C ILE A 58 7.67 3.82 5.96
N CYS A 59 6.44 3.45 5.62
CA CYS A 59 5.99 3.22 4.25
C CYS A 59 4.53 3.66 4.08
N MET A 60 4.19 4.16 2.89
CA MET A 60 2.81 4.37 2.48
C MET A 60 2.55 3.69 1.14
N GLY A 61 1.56 2.80 1.12
CA GLY A 61 1.03 2.18 -0.08
C GLY A 61 -0.19 2.96 -0.58
N HIS A 62 -0.27 3.17 -1.88
CA HIS A 62 -1.38 3.89 -2.52
C HIS A 62 -2.02 3.04 -3.59
N LEU A 63 -3.33 2.87 -3.51
CA LEU A 63 -4.13 2.14 -4.49
C LEU A 63 -5.14 3.10 -5.11
N TYR A 64 -5.17 3.16 -6.44
CA TYR A 64 -6.10 4.02 -7.16
C TYR A 64 -7.14 3.13 -7.83
N PHE A 65 -8.40 3.28 -7.47
CA PHE A 65 -9.51 2.52 -8.04
C PHE A 65 -10.43 3.41 -8.86
N GLU A 66 -11.14 2.83 -9.82
CA GLU A 66 -12.18 3.51 -10.58
C GLU A 66 -13.31 4.00 -9.66
N THR A 67 -13.80 3.12 -8.79
CA THR A 67 -14.91 3.39 -7.86
C THR A 67 -14.62 2.85 -6.43
N PRO A 68 -15.29 3.38 -5.39
CA PRO A 68 -15.23 2.82 -4.05
C PRO A 68 -15.68 1.36 -3.97
N GLU A 69 -16.75 1.00 -4.69
CA GLU A 69 -17.35 -0.34 -4.64
C GLU A 69 -16.41 -1.40 -5.22
N GLY A 70 -15.60 -1.04 -6.22
CA GLY A 70 -14.55 -1.91 -6.76
C GLY A 70 -13.51 -2.23 -5.68
N TYR A 71 -13.05 -1.22 -4.94
CA TYR A 71 -12.16 -1.43 -3.80
C TYR A 71 -12.78 -2.35 -2.74
N ASP A 72 -14.01 -2.09 -2.31
CA ASP A 72 -14.67 -2.86 -1.25
C ASP A 72 -14.82 -4.33 -1.63
N LYS A 73 -15.26 -4.62 -2.86
CA LYS A 73 -15.37 -5.99 -3.38
C LYS A 73 -14.01 -6.67 -3.48
N GLY A 74 -13.01 -5.97 -4.00
CA GLY A 74 -11.65 -6.51 -4.15
C GLY A 74 -11.02 -6.87 -2.81
N ILE A 75 -11.15 -6.01 -1.80
CA ILE A 75 -10.64 -6.29 -0.46
C ILE A 75 -11.43 -7.38 0.25
N ALA A 76 -12.77 -7.43 0.10
CA ALA A 76 -13.57 -8.50 0.67
C ALA A 76 -13.15 -9.89 0.13
N GLN A 77 -12.83 -9.98 -1.16
CA GLN A 77 -12.47 -11.24 -1.80
C GLN A 77 -10.99 -11.60 -1.66
N CYS A 78 -10.09 -10.63 -1.77
CA CYS A 78 -8.64 -10.87 -1.87
C CYS A 78 -7.85 -10.42 -0.65
N GLY A 79 -8.48 -9.70 0.29
CA GLY A 79 -7.81 -9.13 1.47
C GLY A 79 -6.94 -10.11 2.27
N PRO A 80 -7.38 -11.34 2.54
CA PRO A 80 -6.54 -12.33 3.23
C PRO A 80 -5.25 -12.69 2.49
N ILE A 81 -5.29 -12.75 1.16
CA ILE A 81 -4.12 -13.05 0.31
C ILE A 81 -3.11 -11.90 0.37
N LEU A 82 -3.61 -10.67 0.43
CA LEU A 82 -2.78 -9.46 0.41
C LEU A 82 -2.16 -9.12 1.76
N ARG A 83 -2.55 -9.76 2.87
CA ARG A 83 -2.01 -9.49 4.21
C ARG A 83 -1.07 -10.58 4.71
N GLY A 84 -0.82 -11.60 3.89
CA GLY A 84 0.09 -12.71 4.17
C GLY A 84 1.54 -12.39 3.87
#